data_AF-A0AAU3VAY2-F1
#
_entry.id   AF-A0AAU3VAY2-F1
#
_cell.length_a   1.000
_cell.length_b   1.000
_cell.length_c   1.000
_cell.angle_alpha   90.00
_cell.angle_beta   90.00
_cell.angle_gamma   90.00
#
_symmetry.space_group_name_H-M   'P 1'
#
loop_
_entity.id
_entity.type
_entity.pdbx_description
1 polymer ?
#
loop_
_entity_poly.entity_id
_entity_poly.type
_entity_poly.pdbx_seq_one_letter_code
_entity_poly.pdbx_strand_id
1 'polypeptide(L)'
;MSAAVRGLVAALLADAGDGDWPTGVPHRLDALLAAMPARTRHGFRAAAAAVDAYAAARTGRRLDRLGPGERERVLAGLAARPALLPLLDVVKVPVLLAAGTERLLAQPPRAAAPPAPQDPPLDCVPAGEWPDRSRADAVVVGSGAGGAMAARTLARAGLRVVVLEEGRRHTTAEFGRRAPLDRFAELYRDGGATVALGNPPMVVPTGRAVGGTTVVNSGTCYRTPDRVLARWREEYGLGDLADPVAFGAYLDEVERTLRVARQPQDVLGRNGALALLGAGGLGWRAAPLRRNAPGCRGSCQCVVGCPSGAKQSVQLSVLPQACAAGARIVTGAHVRRVLTEPDRPGGPRACGVAVRRPDGSELEILSPLVVVAAGALRTPPLLRRSGLGGHPRTGRNLAVHPATSVAGRFAEPVADGGPAVLQSVGVEELHEDGILVEATAPPPGMGSFVLPGVGRELRAELEDSGRLATFGAMIADRPGGRVLGREGGLLRYDLDPRDGRRLLRAVRAMGDLLFAAGAEEVLTGVPAAPRARTPREFTAALEGVTARQLHLSAFHPTGTVALGADPEVAPADPAGRLRGVHGVLIADASALPSCPEVNPQLSIMALALAVGEGAVRAAG
;
A
#
# COMPACT_ATOMS: atom_id res chain seq x y z
N MET A 1 -22.54 -15.97 -8.32
CA MET A 1 -21.43 -16.93 -8.14
C MET A 1 -21.60 -18.25 -8.90
N SER A 2 -20.51 -18.82 -9.44
CA SER A 2 -20.53 -20.16 -10.08
C SER A 2 -20.51 -21.29 -9.03
N ALA A 3 -20.93 -22.50 -9.41
CA ALA A 3 -20.88 -23.68 -8.54
C ALA A 3 -19.45 -24.01 -8.06
N ALA A 4 -18.45 -23.85 -8.95
CA ALA A 4 -17.04 -24.07 -8.61
C ALA A 4 -16.55 -23.12 -7.51
N VAL A 5 -16.94 -21.85 -7.52
CA VAL A 5 -16.54 -20.89 -6.48
C VAL A 5 -17.25 -21.19 -5.15
N ARG A 6 -18.52 -21.58 -5.16
CA ARG A 6 -19.21 -22.04 -3.94
C ARG A 6 -18.54 -23.28 -3.35
N GLY A 7 -18.26 -24.28 -4.18
CA GLY A 7 -17.58 -25.50 -3.76
C GLY A 7 -16.17 -25.22 -3.20
N LEU A 8 -15.44 -24.28 -3.80
CA LEU A 8 -14.13 -23.83 -3.34
C LEU A 8 -14.20 -23.15 -1.96
N VAL A 9 -15.11 -22.20 -1.75
CA VAL A 9 -15.30 -21.54 -0.45
C VAL A 9 -15.62 -22.58 0.62
N ALA A 10 -16.55 -23.49 0.31
CA ALA A 10 -16.94 -24.54 1.23
C ALA A 10 -15.82 -25.54 1.52
N ALA A 11 -14.93 -25.81 0.55
CA ALA A 11 -13.76 -26.63 0.77
C ALA A 11 -12.70 -25.92 1.63
N LEU A 12 -12.40 -24.64 1.35
CA LEU A 12 -11.36 -23.88 2.05
C LEU A 12 -11.70 -23.61 3.51
N LEU A 13 -12.97 -23.40 3.84
CA LEU A 13 -13.43 -23.07 5.19
C LEU A 13 -14.17 -24.23 5.88
N ALA A 14 -14.17 -25.43 5.27
CA ALA A 14 -14.94 -26.59 5.74
C ALA A 14 -16.42 -26.25 6.04
N ASP A 15 -17.03 -25.50 5.14
CA ASP A 15 -18.40 -25.02 5.28
C ASP A 15 -19.42 -26.10 4.89
N ALA A 16 -20.39 -26.35 5.77
CA ALA A 16 -21.48 -27.30 5.58
C ALA A 16 -22.82 -26.63 5.21
N GLY A 17 -22.91 -25.30 5.20
CA GLY A 17 -24.12 -24.56 4.80
C GLY A 17 -25.22 -24.49 5.87
N ASP A 18 -24.91 -24.85 7.11
CA ASP A 18 -25.84 -25.00 8.25
C ASP A 18 -25.60 -23.99 9.40
N GLY A 19 -24.69 -23.02 9.24
CA GLY A 19 -24.43 -21.92 10.18
C GLY A 19 -24.73 -20.51 9.62
N ASP A 20 -24.37 -19.44 10.35
CA ASP A 20 -24.54 -18.02 9.94
C ASP A 20 -23.47 -17.53 8.93
N TRP A 21 -22.25 -18.02 9.07
CA TRP A 21 -21.10 -17.79 8.19
C TRP A 21 -21.24 -18.10 6.67
N PRO A 22 -21.95 -19.16 6.25
CA PRO A 22 -21.91 -19.71 4.90
C PRO A 22 -22.58 -18.90 3.81
N THR A 23 -23.53 -18.03 4.16
CA THR A 23 -24.32 -17.28 3.17
C THR A 23 -23.65 -15.96 2.78
N GLY A 24 -22.96 -15.30 3.73
CA GLY A 24 -22.33 -14.00 3.53
C GLY A 24 -21.00 -14.05 2.76
N VAL A 25 -20.12 -15.02 3.06
CA VAL A 25 -18.77 -15.09 2.47
C VAL A 25 -18.78 -15.20 0.94
N PRO A 26 -19.57 -16.10 0.33
CA PRO A 26 -19.87 -16.08 -1.11
C PRO A 26 -20.21 -14.72 -1.70
N HIS A 27 -21.18 -14.03 -1.11
CA HIS A 27 -21.69 -12.76 -1.63
C HIS A 27 -20.60 -11.68 -1.59
N ARG A 28 -19.89 -11.60 -0.46
CA ARG A 28 -18.80 -10.63 -0.28
C ARG A 28 -17.60 -10.91 -1.18
N LEU A 29 -17.27 -12.18 -1.42
CA LEU A 29 -16.23 -12.55 -2.38
C LEU A 29 -16.61 -12.12 -3.80
N ASP A 30 -17.85 -12.35 -4.22
CA ASP A 30 -18.34 -11.89 -5.52
C ASP A 30 -18.24 -10.35 -5.67
N ALA A 31 -18.58 -9.60 -4.62
CA ALA A 31 -18.44 -8.14 -4.59
C ALA A 31 -16.99 -7.68 -4.73
N LEU A 32 -16.06 -8.30 -3.99
CA LEU A 32 -14.62 -8.03 -4.11
C LEU A 32 -14.10 -8.31 -5.53
N LEU A 33 -14.45 -9.46 -6.10
CA LEU A 33 -14.04 -9.85 -7.45
C LEU A 33 -14.62 -8.93 -8.54
N ALA A 34 -15.79 -8.33 -8.30
CA ALA A 34 -16.41 -7.37 -9.20
C ALA A 34 -15.63 -6.05 -9.31
N ALA A 35 -14.93 -5.65 -8.24
CA ALA A 35 -14.05 -4.48 -8.22
C ALA A 35 -12.68 -4.72 -8.90
N MET A 36 -12.30 -5.98 -9.11
CA MET A 36 -11.04 -6.34 -9.76
C MET A 36 -11.15 -6.27 -11.30
N PRO A 37 -10.03 -6.02 -12.00
CA PRO A 37 -9.96 -6.07 -13.46
C PRO A 37 -10.45 -7.40 -14.03
N ALA A 38 -11.05 -7.36 -15.22
CA ALA A 38 -11.59 -8.55 -15.87
C ALA A 38 -10.57 -9.70 -15.93
N ARG A 39 -9.31 -9.43 -16.32
CA ARG A 39 -8.24 -10.44 -16.34
C ARG A 39 -8.02 -11.14 -15.00
N THR A 40 -8.01 -10.38 -13.90
CA THR A 40 -7.82 -10.92 -12.54
C THR A 40 -9.00 -11.77 -12.13
N ARG A 41 -10.22 -11.31 -12.41
CA ARG A 41 -11.45 -12.05 -12.14
C ARG A 41 -11.52 -13.37 -12.91
N HIS A 42 -11.13 -13.36 -14.19
CA HIS A 42 -11.04 -14.59 -14.99
C HIS A 42 -9.94 -15.51 -14.45
N GLY A 43 -8.79 -14.98 -14.06
CA GLY A 43 -7.71 -15.75 -13.43
C GLY A 43 -8.17 -16.45 -12.15
N PHE A 44 -8.87 -15.74 -11.26
CA PHE A 44 -9.45 -16.35 -10.05
C PHE A 44 -10.46 -17.44 -10.38
N ARG A 45 -11.38 -17.20 -11.34
CA ARG A 45 -12.38 -18.19 -11.76
C ARG A 45 -11.75 -19.42 -12.41
N ALA A 46 -10.68 -19.24 -13.20
CA ALA A 46 -9.91 -20.32 -13.79
C ALA A 46 -9.19 -21.14 -12.71
N ALA A 47 -8.60 -20.48 -11.71
CA ALA A 47 -7.99 -21.16 -10.57
C ALA A 47 -9.02 -21.98 -9.78
N ALA A 48 -10.18 -21.40 -9.47
CA ALA A 48 -11.27 -22.12 -8.81
C ALA A 48 -11.76 -23.33 -9.64
N ALA A 49 -11.88 -23.17 -10.96
CA ALA A 49 -12.25 -24.27 -11.86
C ALA A 49 -11.16 -25.36 -11.93
N ALA A 50 -9.88 -25.01 -11.83
CA ALA A 50 -8.78 -25.97 -11.80
C ALA A 50 -8.80 -26.80 -10.51
N VAL A 51 -9.08 -26.19 -9.34
CA VAL A 51 -9.25 -26.92 -8.08
C VAL A 51 -10.46 -27.86 -8.16
N ASP A 52 -11.56 -27.42 -8.77
CA ASP A 52 -12.76 -28.24 -8.98
C ASP A 52 -12.53 -29.41 -9.96
N ALA A 53 -11.80 -29.17 -11.05
CA ALA A 53 -11.40 -30.23 -11.99
C ALA A 53 -10.47 -31.24 -11.33
N TYR A 54 -9.55 -30.78 -10.47
CA TYR A 54 -8.71 -31.65 -9.67
C TYR A 54 -9.54 -32.52 -8.70
N ALA A 55 -10.58 -31.97 -8.07
CA ALA A 55 -11.51 -32.74 -7.25
C ALA A 55 -12.23 -33.83 -8.07
N ALA A 56 -12.75 -33.48 -9.24
CA ALA A 56 -13.41 -34.43 -10.14
C ALA A 56 -12.47 -35.55 -10.60
N ALA A 57 -11.23 -35.22 -10.96
CA ALA A 57 -10.22 -36.20 -11.36
C ALA A 57 -9.84 -37.16 -10.22
N ARG A 58 -9.91 -36.71 -8.96
CA ARG A 58 -9.54 -37.52 -7.78
C ARG A 58 -10.68 -38.33 -7.20
N THR A 59 -11.92 -37.88 -7.36
CA THR A 59 -13.08 -38.40 -6.60
C THR A 59 -14.26 -38.79 -7.49
N GLY A 60 -14.20 -38.51 -8.79
CA GLY A 60 -15.31 -38.66 -9.72
C GLY A 60 -16.42 -37.60 -9.57
N ARG A 61 -16.30 -36.69 -8.59
CA ARG A 61 -17.32 -35.66 -8.29
C ARG A 61 -16.69 -34.28 -8.13
N ARG A 62 -17.47 -33.25 -8.46
CA ARG A 62 -17.10 -31.83 -8.30
C ARG A 62 -17.13 -31.44 -6.82
N LEU A 63 -16.40 -30.39 -6.44
CA LEU A 63 -16.26 -29.95 -5.04
C LEU A 63 -17.60 -29.70 -4.36
N ASP A 64 -18.54 -29.07 -5.05
CA ASP A 64 -19.87 -28.75 -4.53
C ASP A 64 -20.71 -30.00 -4.19
N ARG A 65 -20.40 -31.16 -4.80
CA ARG A 65 -21.08 -32.45 -4.57
C ARG A 65 -20.35 -33.39 -3.59
N LEU A 66 -19.22 -32.96 -3.05
CA LEU A 66 -18.45 -33.70 -2.04
C LEU A 66 -18.90 -33.34 -0.64
N GLY A 67 -18.84 -34.29 0.30
CA GLY A 67 -19.02 -34.01 1.73
C GLY A 67 -17.82 -33.25 2.32
N PRO A 68 -17.94 -32.64 3.52
CA PRO A 68 -16.89 -31.81 4.11
C PRO A 68 -15.52 -32.52 4.23
N GLY A 69 -15.51 -33.75 4.74
CA GLY A 69 -14.27 -34.54 4.87
C GLY A 69 -13.66 -34.96 3.52
N GLU A 70 -14.48 -35.09 2.46
CA GLU A 70 -13.98 -35.37 1.11
C GLU A 70 -13.34 -34.14 0.48
N ARG A 71 -13.97 -32.96 0.61
CA ARG A 71 -13.42 -31.67 0.18
C ARG A 71 -12.08 -31.38 0.85
N GLU A 72 -12.01 -31.62 2.15
CA GLU A 72 -10.79 -31.42 2.95
C GLU A 72 -9.64 -32.33 2.47
N ARG A 73 -9.90 -33.63 2.23
CA ARG A 73 -8.91 -34.55 1.65
C ARG A 73 -8.42 -34.11 0.27
N VAL A 74 -9.32 -33.59 -0.57
CA VAL A 74 -8.95 -33.05 -1.89
C VAL A 74 -7.98 -31.87 -1.72
N LEU A 75 -8.31 -30.87 -0.91
CA LEU A 75 -7.45 -29.71 -0.71
C LEU A 75 -6.13 -30.06 -0.01
N ALA A 76 -6.14 -30.95 0.98
CA ALA A 76 -4.93 -31.43 1.64
C ALA A 76 -4.00 -32.14 0.63
N GLY A 77 -4.55 -32.97 -0.25
CA GLY A 77 -3.78 -33.61 -1.33
C GLY A 77 -3.27 -32.65 -2.40
N LEU A 78 -3.87 -31.46 -2.53
CA LEU A 78 -3.37 -30.39 -3.39
C LEU A 78 -2.24 -29.61 -2.67
N ALA A 79 -2.46 -29.25 -1.40
CA ALA A 79 -1.49 -28.56 -0.54
C ALA A 79 -0.21 -29.38 -0.31
N ALA A 80 -0.29 -30.70 -0.29
CA ALA A 80 0.87 -31.59 -0.21
C ALA A 80 1.79 -31.56 -1.44
N ARG A 81 1.43 -30.82 -2.50
CA ARG A 81 2.23 -30.68 -3.73
C ARG A 81 2.80 -29.27 -3.86
N PRO A 82 4.11 -29.07 -3.65
CA PRO A 82 4.74 -27.75 -3.74
C PRO A 82 4.46 -27.01 -5.05
N ALA A 83 4.42 -27.72 -6.18
CA ALA A 83 4.15 -27.15 -7.51
C ALA A 83 2.73 -26.57 -7.65
N LEU A 84 1.78 -26.96 -6.78
CA LEU A 84 0.39 -26.50 -6.82
C LEU A 84 0.05 -25.53 -5.68
N LEU A 85 0.98 -25.24 -4.76
CA LEU A 85 0.76 -24.26 -3.68
C LEU A 85 0.40 -22.86 -4.18
N PRO A 86 1.06 -22.31 -5.23
CA PRO A 86 0.69 -21.00 -5.75
C PRO A 86 -0.76 -20.92 -6.24
N LEU A 87 -1.32 -22.03 -6.73
CA LEU A 87 -2.72 -22.10 -7.14
C LEU A 87 -3.66 -21.94 -5.94
N LEU A 88 -3.33 -22.53 -4.78
CA LEU A 88 -4.11 -22.36 -3.55
C LEU A 88 -4.00 -20.96 -2.98
N ASP A 89 -2.81 -20.37 -2.97
CA ASP A 89 -2.60 -19.04 -2.39
C ASP A 89 -3.42 -17.96 -3.13
N VAL A 90 -3.49 -18.06 -4.48
CA VAL A 90 -4.30 -17.17 -5.33
C VAL A 90 -5.78 -17.18 -4.94
N VAL A 91 -6.31 -18.34 -4.55
CA VAL A 91 -7.74 -18.47 -4.19
C VAL A 91 -8.02 -18.28 -2.71
N LYS A 92 -7.08 -18.65 -1.84
CA LYS A 92 -7.20 -18.62 -0.39
C LYS A 92 -7.28 -17.18 0.14
N VAL A 93 -6.44 -16.27 -0.36
CA VAL A 93 -6.37 -14.89 0.14
C VAL A 93 -7.71 -14.13 -0.03
N PRO A 94 -8.33 -14.06 -1.22
CA PRO A 94 -9.63 -13.37 -1.38
C PRO A 94 -10.74 -13.97 -0.51
N VAL A 95 -10.72 -15.30 -0.34
CA VAL A 95 -11.68 -16.00 0.53
C VAL A 95 -11.48 -15.59 1.99
N LEU A 96 -10.23 -15.53 2.47
CA LEU A 96 -9.92 -15.10 3.84
C LEU A 96 -10.27 -13.64 4.12
N LEU A 97 -10.11 -12.75 3.14
CA LEU A 97 -10.54 -11.36 3.23
C LEU A 97 -12.06 -11.26 3.43
N ALA A 98 -12.83 -12.00 2.60
CA ALA A 98 -14.29 -12.03 2.68
C ALA A 98 -14.76 -12.64 4.02
N ALA A 99 -14.21 -13.80 4.36
CA ALA A 99 -14.41 -14.50 5.62
C ALA A 99 -14.16 -13.61 6.85
N GLY A 100 -12.95 -13.07 6.99
CA GLY A 100 -12.62 -12.23 8.15
C GLY A 100 -13.52 -10.99 8.29
N THR A 101 -14.01 -10.44 7.17
CA THR A 101 -14.96 -9.32 7.20
C THR A 101 -16.35 -9.74 7.66
N GLU A 102 -16.89 -10.87 7.19
CA GLU A 102 -18.16 -11.40 7.70
C GLU A 102 -18.08 -11.68 9.21
N ARG A 103 -16.92 -12.16 9.68
CA ARG A 103 -16.70 -12.36 11.13
C ARG A 103 -16.83 -11.09 11.93
N LEU A 104 -16.18 -10.04 11.45
CA LEU A 104 -16.22 -8.75 12.11
C LEU A 104 -17.65 -8.21 12.18
N LEU A 105 -18.46 -8.45 11.14
CA LEU A 105 -19.85 -8.00 11.09
C LEU A 105 -20.80 -8.84 11.94
N ALA A 106 -20.51 -10.13 12.13
CA ALA A 106 -21.27 -11.01 13.01
C ALA A 106 -21.00 -10.75 14.49
N GLN A 107 -19.88 -10.09 14.83
CA GLN A 107 -19.62 -9.66 16.21
C GLN A 107 -20.61 -8.56 16.62
N PRO A 108 -21.09 -8.55 17.88
CA PRO A 108 -21.96 -7.50 18.36
C PRO A 108 -21.29 -6.13 18.14
N PRO A 109 -22.06 -5.11 17.70
CA PRO A 109 -21.50 -3.79 17.45
C PRO A 109 -20.82 -3.30 18.73
N ARG A 110 -19.55 -2.87 18.58
CA ARG A 110 -18.86 -2.14 19.67
C ARG A 110 -19.72 -0.94 20.08
N ALA A 111 -19.54 -0.47 21.31
CA ALA A 111 -20.18 0.75 21.82
C ALA A 111 -20.20 1.83 20.73
N ALA A 112 -21.37 2.47 20.55
CA ALA A 112 -21.63 3.36 19.42
C ALA A 112 -20.43 4.30 19.20
N ALA A 113 -19.76 4.14 18.06
CA ALA A 113 -18.66 5.01 17.72
C ALA A 113 -19.18 6.46 17.74
N PRO A 114 -18.43 7.41 18.32
CA PRO A 114 -18.84 8.80 18.29
C PRO A 114 -19.11 9.22 16.84
N PRO A 115 -20.04 10.17 16.60
CA PRO A 115 -20.32 10.63 15.25
C PRO A 115 -19.02 11.03 14.55
N ALA A 116 -18.90 10.63 13.29
CA ALA A 116 -17.75 10.98 12.48
C ALA A 116 -17.58 12.51 12.45
N PRO A 117 -16.35 13.03 12.67
CA PRO A 117 -16.12 14.45 12.55
C PRO A 117 -16.44 14.92 11.13
N GLN A 118 -16.87 16.18 11.01
CA GLN A 118 -17.02 16.81 9.70
C GLN A 118 -15.64 16.98 9.06
N ASP A 119 -15.51 16.51 7.82
CA ASP A 119 -14.28 16.70 7.06
C ASP A 119 -14.10 18.19 6.72
N PRO A 120 -12.85 18.69 6.71
CA PRO A 120 -12.56 20.01 6.18
C PRO A 120 -13.09 20.16 4.74
N PRO A 121 -13.48 21.39 4.34
CA PRO A 121 -13.99 21.63 3.00
C PRO A 121 -12.92 21.35 1.94
N LEU A 122 -13.36 20.77 0.83
CA LEU A 122 -12.57 20.60 -0.40
C LEU A 122 -13.42 21.12 -1.56
N ASP A 123 -12.84 21.93 -2.43
CA ASP A 123 -13.45 22.34 -3.70
C ASP A 123 -13.25 21.21 -4.71
N CYS A 124 -14.13 20.21 -4.65
CA CYS A 124 -14.14 19.07 -5.56
C CYS A 124 -15.26 19.23 -6.59
N VAL A 125 -14.89 19.13 -7.87
CA VAL A 125 -15.83 19.09 -8.99
C VAL A 125 -15.65 17.76 -9.75
N PRO A 126 -16.71 17.00 -10.03
CA PRO A 126 -16.60 15.82 -10.89
C PRO A 126 -16.15 16.20 -12.31
N ALA A 127 -15.32 15.38 -12.95
CA ALA A 127 -14.86 15.64 -14.32
C ALA A 127 -16.01 15.75 -15.35
N GLY A 128 -17.14 15.08 -15.08
CA GLY A 128 -18.39 15.18 -15.87
C GLY A 128 -19.03 16.58 -15.84
N GLU A 129 -18.75 17.37 -14.80
CA GLU A 129 -19.28 18.72 -14.61
C GLU A 129 -18.23 19.81 -14.95
N TRP A 130 -17.01 19.40 -15.32
CA TRP A 130 -15.95 20.33 -15.70
C TRP A 130 -16.05 20.71 -17.19
N PRO A 131 -15.83 21.99 -17.55
CA PRO A 131 -15.91 22.43 -18.94
C PRO A 131 -14.94 21.68 -19.86
N ASP A 132 -15.32 21.50 -21.13
CA ASP A 132 -14.51 20.81 -22.15
C ASP A 132 -13.12 21.43 -22.33
N ARG A 133 -13.01 22.74 -22.12
CA ARG A 133 -11.75 23.46 -22.14
C ARG A 133 -11.67 24.48 -21.03
N SER A 134 -10.55 24.52 -20.33
CA SER A 134 -10.27 25.50 -19.28
C SER A 134 -8.80 25.91 -19.26
N ARG A 135 -8.46 26.91 -18.45
CA ARG A 135 -7.09 27.42 -18.28
C ARG A 135 -6.72 27.45 -16.80
N ALA A 136 -5.47 27.14 -16.49
CA ALA A 136 -4.89 27.22 -15.16
C ALA A 136 -3.43 27.67 -15.28
N ASP A 137 -2.91 28.30 -14.23
CA ASP A 137 -1.50 28.70 -14.21
C ASP A 137 -0.62 27.48 -13.92
N ALA A 138 -1.14 26.51 -13.14
CA ALA A 138 -0.54 25.20 -12.97
C ALA A 138 -1.59 24.07 -12.91
N VAL A 139 -1.26 22.92 -13.49
CA VAL A 139 -2.02 21.67 -13.34
C VAL A 139 -1.20 20.67 -12.55
N VAL A 140 -1.80 20.08 -11.51
CA VAL A 140 -1.20 19.00 -10.72
C VAL A 140 -1.89 17.68 -11.03
N VAL A 141 -1.16 16.72 -11.58
CA VAL A 141 -1.68 15.40 -11.97
C VAL A 141 -1.48 14.41 -10.82
N GLY A 142 -2.55 14.15 -10.06
CA GLY A 142 -2.56 13.27 -8.90
C GLY A 142 -2.65 14.05 -7.58
N SER A 143 -3.58 13.65 -6.71
CA SER A 143 -3.85 14.35 -5.43
C SER A 143 -3.17 13.70 -4.21
N GLY A 144 -2.20 12.81 -4.46
CA GLY A 144 -1.49 12.05 -3.43
C GLY A 144 -0.50 12.89 -2.60
N ALA A 145 0.40 12.21 -1.88
CA ALA A 145 1.35 12.82 -0.94
C ALA A 145 2.09 14.03 -1.53
N GLY A 146 2.76 13.84 -2.67
CA GLY A 146 3.53 14.91 -3.30
C GLY A 146 2.67 15.93 -4.05
N GLY A 147 1.65 15.46 -4.79
CA GLY A 147 0.74 16.35 -5.52
C GLY A 147 -0.03 17.32 -4.62
N ALA A 148 -0.47 16.87 -3.44
CA ALA A 148 -1.11 17.75 -2.46
C ALA A 148 -0.15 18.85 -1.95
N MET A 149 1.12 18.52 -1.71
CA MET A 149 2.11 19.52 -1.29
C MET A 149 2.40 20.51 -2.41
N ALA A 150 2.64 20.04 -3.63
CA ALA A 150 2.87 20.92 -4.78
C ALA A 150 1.67 21.84 -5.04
N ALA A 151 0.44 21.31 -4.99
CA ALA A 151 -0.77 22.11 -5.16
C ALA A 151 -0.89 23.20 -4.08
N ARG A 152 -0.64 22.86 -2.81
CA ARG A 152 -0.67 23.82 -1.71
C ARG A 152 0.38 24.92 -1.88
N THR A 153 1.61 24.56 -2.23
CA THR A 153 2.71 25.51 -2.42
C THR A 153 2.42 26.49 -3.56
N LEU A 154 2.00 25.97 -4.73
CA LEU A 154 1.69 26.80 -5.89
C LEU A 154 0.46 27.70 -5.65
N ALA A 155 -0.60 27.17 -5.03
CA ALA A 155 -1.79 27.97 -4.73
C ALA A 155 -1.50 29.09 -3.71
N ARG A 156 -0.68 28.83 -2.69
CA ARG A 156 -0.24 29.87 -1.74
C ARG A 156 0.61 30.95 -2.37
N ALA A 157 1.30 30.65 -3.46
CA ALA A 157 2.01 31.64 -4.28
C ALA A 157 1.08 32.44 -5.20
N GLY A 158 -0.24 32.23 -5.15
CA GLY A 158 -1.23 32.98 -5.91
C GLY A 158 -1.56 32.41 -7.30
N LEU A 159 -1.03 31.24 -7.66
CA LEU A 159 -1.32 30.60 -8.94
C LEU A 159 -2.74 29.99 -8.93
N ARG A 160 -3.43 30.05 -10.06
CA ARG A 160 -4.67 29.27 -10.28
C ARG A 160 -4.30 27.82 -10.52
N VAL A 161 -4.47 26.99 -9.49
CA VAL A 161 -4.10 25.57 -9.51
C VAL A 161 -5.33 24.69 -9.75
N VAL A 162 -5.21 23.75 -10.70
CA VAL A 162 -6.17 22.65 -10.87
C VAL A 162 -5.48 21.31 -10.56
N VAL A 163 -6.02 20.58 -9.59
CA VAL A 163 -5.57 19.23 -9.21
C VAL A 163 -6.46 18.21 -9.89
N LEU A 164 -5.88 17.20 -10.54
CA LEU A 164 -6.61 16.15 -11.25
C LEU A 164 -6.44 14.81 -10.53
N GLU A 165 -7.55 14.16 -10.18
CA GLU A 165 -7.55 12.87 -9.48
C GLU A 165 -8.46 11.86 -10.18
N GLU A 166 -7.95 10.66 -10.44
CA GLU A 166 -8.73 9.57 -11.04
C GLU A 166 -9.78 9.02 -10.07
N GLY A 167 -9.46 8.96 -8.78
CA GLY A 167 -10.38 8.53 -7.73
C GLY A 167 -11.44 9.57 -7.36
N ARG A 168 -12.44 9.12 -6.60
CA ARG A 168 -13.44 10.00 -5.98
C ARG A 168 -12.98 10.50 -4.61
N ARG A 169 -13.68 11.51 -4.09
CA ARG A 169 -13.61 11.87 -2.67
C ARG A 169 -14.35 10.81 -1.84
N HIS A 170 -13.70 10.36 -0.77
CA HIS A 170 -14.30 9.55 0.28
C HIS A 170 -14.26 10.35 1.58
N THR A 171 -15.36 10.34 2.34
CA THR A 171 -15.51 11.10 3.57
C THR A 171 -15.32 10.24 4.81
N THR A 172 -14.95 10.87 5.93
CA THR A 172 -14.86 10.16 7.22
C THR A 172 -16.20 9.51 7.62
N ALA A 173 -17.31 10.17 7.32
CA ALA A 173 -18.65 9.64 7.58
C ALA A 173 -18.96 8.36 6.78
N GLU A 174 -18.53 8.27 5.52
CA GLU A 174 -18.66 7.05 4.72
C GLU A 174 -17.81 5.91 5.28
N PHE A 175 -16.61 6.20 5.80
CA PHE A 175 -15.75 5.18 6.38
C PHE A 175 -16.37 4.50 7.60
N GLY A 176 -17.08 5.26 8.45
CA GLY A 176 -17.73 4.73 9.64
C GLY A 176 -18.97 3.86 9.38
N ARG A 177 -19.60 3.96 8.19
CA ARG A 177 -20.89 3.32 7.88
C ARG A 177 -20.78 2.04 7.05
N ARG A 178 -19.57 1.69 6.56
CA ARG A 178 -19.38 0.63 5.57
C ARG A 178 -18.40 -0.43 6.04
N ALA A 179 -18.61 -1.67 5.57
CA ALA A 179 -17.72 -2.77 5.89
C ALA A 179 -16.28 -2.49 5.39
N PRO A 180 -15.24 -2.92 6.11
CA PRO A 180 -13.84 -2.74 5.70
C PRO A 180 -13.52 -3.22 4.28
N LEU A 181 -14.03 -4.38 3.87
CA LEU A 181 -13.70 -4.94 2.56
C LEU A 181 -14.35 -4.18 1.39
N ASP A 182 -15.54 -3.62 1.59
CA ASP A 182 -16.20 -2.80 0.56
C ASP A 182 -15.40 -1.51 0.32
N ARG A 183 -14.89 -0.91 1.41
CA ARG A 183 -13.97 0.23 1.35
C ARG A 183 -12.65 -0.14 0.70
N PHE A 184 -12.09 -1.31 1.03
CA PHE A 184 -10.88 -1.83 0.40
C PHE A 184 -11.05 -1.96 -1.12
N ALA A 185 -12.15 -2.57 -1.57
CA ALA A 185 -12.42 -2.79 -2.98
C ALA A 185 -12.50 -1.48 -3.80
N GLU A 186 -12.98 -0.38 -3.20
CA GLU A 186 -13.06 0.93 -3.85
C GLU A 186 -11.76 1.74 -3.76
N LEU A 187 -11.14 1.77 -2.56
CA LEU A 187 -10.00 2.62 -2.26
C LEU A 187 -8.70 2.11 -2.90
N TYR A 188 -8.56 0.79 -3.04
CA TYR A 188 -7.39 0.20 -3.66
C TYR A 188 -7.58 0.06 -5.16
N ARG A 189 -6.58 0.52 -5.91
CA ARG A 189 -6.53 0.35 -7.36
C ARG A 189 -6.69 -1.12 -7.71
N ASP A 190 -7.53 -1.39 -8.71
CA ASP A 190 -7.81 -2.73 -9.20
C ASP A 190 -8.32 -3.69 -8.10
N GLY A 191 -8.99 -3.19 -7.07
CA GLY A 191 -9.47 -3.98 -5.93
C GLY A 191 -8.33 -4.63 -5.13
N GLY A 192 -7.14 -4.00 -5.13
CA GLY A 192 -5.94 -4.54 -4.48
C GLY A 192 -5.15 -5.54 -5.32
N ALA A 193 -5.57 -5.82 -6.57
CA ALA A 193 -4.96 -6.84 -7.43
C ALA A 193 -3.73 -6.36 -8.23
N THR A 194 -3.05 -5.29 -7.79
CA THR A 194 -1.82 -4.84 -8.43
C THR A 194 -0.68 -5.76 -8.02
N VAL A 195 0.02 -6.37 -8.97
CA VAL A 195 1.09 -7.35 -8.73
C VAL A 195 2.36 -6.98 -9.49
N ALA A 196 3.49 -7.00 -8.81
CA ALA A 196 4.82 -6.99 -9.40
C ALA A 196 5.17 -8.39 -9.88
N LEU A 197 5.40 -8.54 -11.18
CA LEU A 197 5.84 -9.81 -11.77
C LEU A 197 7.35 -9.94 -11.66
N GLY A 198 7.81 -11.10 -11.21
CA GLY A 198 9.22 -11.43 -11.10
C GLY A 198 9.39 -12.48 -10.04
N ASN A 199 10.54 -12.49 -9.38
CA ASN A 199 10.91 -13.59 -8.52
C ASN A 199 11.23 -13.17 -7.07
N PRO A 200 10.35 -13.45 -6.09
CA PRO A 200 8.97 -13.94 -6.25
C PRO A 200 7.99 -12.82 -6.68
N PRO A 201 6.79 -13.17 -7.20
CA PRO A 201 5.75 -12.19 -7.45
C PRO A 201 5.25 -11.58 -6.13
N MET A 202 4.93 -10.28 -6.14
CA MET A 202 4.51 -9.54 -4.94
C MET A 202 3.29 -8.66 -5.20
N VAL A 203 2.33 -8.67 -4.28
CA VAL A 203 1.21 -7.72 -4.31
C VAL A 203 1.74 -6.33 -3.95
N VAL A 204 1.32 -5.30 -4.68
CA VAL A 204 1.73 -3.90 -4.49
C VAL A 204 0.50 -3.02 -4.31
N PRO A 205 -0.03 -2.89 -3.08
CA PRO A 205 -1.25 -2.13 -2.85
C PRO A 205 -1.05 -0.63 -3.15
N THR A 206 -1.94 -0.04 -3.94
CA THR A 206 -1.91 1.40 -4.26
C THR A 206 -3.30 2.02 -4.15
N GLY A 207 -3.38 3.24 -3.60
CA GLY A 207 -4.65 3.93 -3.43
C GLY A 207 -5.13 4.63 -4.70
N ARG A 208 -6.46 4.74 -4.84
CA ARG A 208 -7.14 5.53 -5.88
C ARG A 208 -8.31 6.29 -5.25
N ALA A 209 -8.01 7.48 -4.74
CA ALA A 209 -8.97 8.37 -4.06
C ALA A 209 -8.39 9.79 -4.04
N VAL A 210 -9.22 10.80 -3.77
CA VAL A 210 -8.71 12.13 -3.37
C VAL A 210 -7.83 11.97 -2.14
N GLY A 211 -6.53 12.26 -2.27
CA GLY A 211 -5.48 11.99 -1.29
C GLY A 211 -4.57 10.79 -1.62
N GLY A 212 -4.87 10.03 -2.67
CA GLY A 212 -4.10 8.89 -3.17
C GLY A 212 -3.82 7.82 -2.10
N THR A 213 -2.63 7.21 -2.15
CA THR A 213 -2.22 6.17 -1.19
C THR A 213 -2.16 6.65 0.26
N THR A 214 -2.14 7.97 0.53
CA THR A 214 -2.16 8.47 1.90
C THR A 214 -3.50 8.18 2.61
N VAL A 215 -4.58 7.93 1.86
CA VAL A 215 -5.88 7.53 2.42
C VAL A 215 -5.82 6.10 2.97
N VAL A 216 -5.04 5.21 2.35
CA VAL A 216 -4.99 3.76 2.63
C VAL A 216 -3.70 3.28 3.29
N ASN A 217 -2.78 4.18 3.64
CA ASN A 217 -1.61 3.80 4.42
C ASN A 217 -1.92 3.74 5.93
N SER A 218 -0.97 3.19 6.68
CA SER A 218 -1.03 3.00 8.12
C SER A 218 -0.88 4.28 8.95
N GLY A 219 -0.32 5.34 8.36
CA GLY A 219 -0.05 6.62 9.02
C GLY A 219 1.28 6.71 9.76
N THR A 220 2.17 5.72 9.64
CA THR A 220 3.51 5.73 10.23
C THR A 220 4.39 6.83 9.61
N CYS A 221 5.14 7.52 10.45
CA CYS A 221 5.91 8.72 10.11
C CYS A 221 7.34 8.62 10.65
N TYR A 222 8.26 8.30 9.75
CA TYR A 222 9.71 8.32 9.98
C TYR A 222 10.35 9.43 9.15
N ARG A 223 11.32 10.14 9.75
CA ARG A 223 12.16 11.08 9.01
C ARG A 223 13.15 10.30 8.16
N THR A 224 13.51 10.86 7.01
CA THR A 224 14.55 10.31 6.14
C THR A 224 15.86 10.26 6.93
N PRO A 225 16.52 9.09 7.06
CA PRO A 225 17.78 9.00 7.79
C PRO A 225 18.90 9.83 7.15
N ASP A 226 19.79 10.41 7.97
CA ASP A 226 20.89 11.25 7.48
C ASP A 226 21.81 10.51 6.50
N ARG A 227 22.04 9.20 6.70
CA ARG A 227 22.79 8.35 5.78
C ARG A 227 22.15 8.22 4.39
N VAL A 228 20.82 8.30 4.31
CA VAL A 228 20.09 8.29 3.04
C VAL A 228 20.24 9.64 2.35
N LEU A 229 20.16 10.74 3.10
CA LEU A 229 20.40 12.08 2.58
C LEU A 229 21.84 12.25 2.08
N ALA A 230 22.83 11.76 2.84
CA ALA A 230 24.22 11.72 2.41
C ALA A 230 24.38 10.97 1.08
N ARG A 231 23.79 9.77 0.96
CA ARG A 231 23.74 9.01 -0.29
C ARG A 231 23.11 9.79 -1.44
N TRP A 232 21.96 10.45 -1.20
CA TRP A 232 21.28 11.26 -2.22
C TRP A 232 22.12 12.45 -2.69
N ARG A 233 22.87 13.06 -1.77
CA ARG A 233 23.78 14.17 -2.08
C ARG A 233 25.00 13.69 -2.87
N GLU A 234 25.63 12.61 -2.44
CA GLU A 234 26.93 12.12 -2.96
C GLU A 234 26.77 11.31 -4.24
N GLU A 235 25.82 10.38 -4.31
CA GLU A 235 25.67 9.47 -5.46
C GLU A 235 24.75 10.04 -6.55
N TYR A 236 23.80 10.90 -6.18
CA TYR A 236 22.78 11.41 -7.12
C TYR A 236 22.89 12.92 -7.37
N GLY A 237 23.76 13.63 -6.63
CA GLY A 237 24.01 15.06 -6.85
C GLY A 237 22.79 15.95 -6.55
N LEU A 238 22.00 15.61 -5.53
CA LEU A 238 20.82 16.40 -5.18
C LEU A 238 21.11 17.73 -4.44
N GLY A 239 22.37 17.99 -4.08
CA GLY A 239 22.78 19.26 -3.45
C GLY A 239 21.91 19.61 -2.22
N ASP A 240 21.37 20.82 -2.19
CA ASP A 240 20.51 21.33 -1.11
C ASP A 240 19.25 20.49 -0.86
N LEU A 241 18.75 19.76 -1.87
CA LEU A 241 17.59 18.87 -1.70
C LEU A 241 17.91 17.58 -0.94
N ALA A 242 19.18 17.34 -0.66
CA ALA A 242 19.64 16.27 0.20
C ALA A 242 20.59 16.78 1.30
N ASP A 243 20.61 18.10 1.53
CA ASP A 243 21.29 18.67 2.69
C ASP A 243 20.44 18.39 3.95
N PRO A 244 21.00 17.79 5.03
CA PRO A 244 20.23 17.45 6.22
C PRO A 244 19.51 18.63 6.89
N VAL A 245 20.09 19.84 6.82
CA VAL A 245 19.50 21.04 7.43
C VAL A 245 18.37 21.57 6.55
N ALA A 246 18.63 21.79 5.26
CA ALA A 246 17.62 22.30 4.33
C ALA A 246 16.46 21.31 4.15
N PHE A 247 16.76 20.01 3.97
CA PHE A 247 15.75 18.97 3.89
C PHE A 247 15.01 18.77 5.22
N GLY A 248 15.72 18.93 6.35
CA GLY A 248 15.16 18.92 7.70
C GLY A 248 14.05 19.95 7.89
N ALA A 249 14.21 21.17 7.37
CA ALA A 249 13.19 22.22 7.46
C ALA A 249 11.89 21.83 6.73
N TYR A 250 12.00 21.21 5.55
CA TYR A 250 10.82 20.69 4.85
C TYR A 250 10.15 19.56 5.64
N LEU A 251 10.93 18.63 6.22
CA LEU A 251 10.41 17.58 7.08
C LEU A 251 9.66 18.15 8.30
N ASP A 252 10.17 19.22 8.93
CA ASP A 252 9.50 19.89 10.05
C ASP A 252 8.14 20.45 9.64
N GLU A 253 8.07 21.10 8.47
CA GLU A 253 6.79 21.57 7.92
C GLU A 253 5.83 20.41 7.65
N VAL A 254 6.31 19.31 7.08
CA VAL A 254 5.48 18.13 6.81
C VAL A 254 4.94 17.54 8.12
N GLU A 255 5.79 17.36 9.12
CA GLU A 255 5.40 16.80 10.42
C GLU A 255 4.35 17.67 11.13
N ARG A 256 4.55 19.01 11.11
CA ARG A 256 3.57 19.97 11.64
C ARG A 256 2.25 19.92 10.88
N THR A 257 2.30 19.88 9.54
CA THR A 257 1.11 19.81 8.68
C THR A 257 0.29 18.54 8.94
N LEU A 258 0.98 17.41 9.10
CA LEU A 258 0.38 16.10 9.36
C LEU A 258 0.05 15.85 10.84
N ARG A 259 0.43 16.79 11.73
CA ARG A 259 0.29 16.66 13.18
C ARG A 259 0.91 15.36 13.70
N VAL A 260 2.12 15.06 13.26
CA VAL A 260 2.83 13.82 13.63
C VAL A 260 3.08 13.80 15.13
N ALA A 261 2.62 12.74 15.80
CA ALA A 261 2.80 12.54 17.22
C ALA A 261 3.08 11.07 17.54
N ARG A 262 3.81 10.84 18.64
CA ARG A 262 3.96 9.49 19.20
C ARG A 262 2.61 9.00 19.72
N GLN A 263 2.26 7.76 19.43
CA GLN A 263 1.01 7.20 19.94
C GLN A 263 1.08 6.98 21.46
N PRO A 264 0.01 7.32 22.20
CA PRO A 264 -0.14 6.95 23.60
C PRO A 264 -0.08 5.43 23.81
N GLN A 265 0.40 4.97 24.97
CA GLN A 265 0.55 3.54 25.26
C GLN A 265 -0.79 2.80 25.41
N ASP A 266 -1.82 3.48 25.92
CA ASP A 266 -3.17 2.96 26.15
C ASP A 266 -3.92 2.61 24.87
N VAL A 267 -3.55 3.18 23.71
CA VAL A 267 -4.19 2.88 22.42
C VAL A 267 -3.47 1.82 21.60
N LEU A 268 -2.27 1.38 22.00
CA LEU A 268 -1.46 0.43 21.22
C LEU A 268 -2.12 -0.94 21.11
N GLY A 269 -2.92 -1.31 22.11
CA GLY A 269 -3.47 -2.64 22.29
C GLY A 269 -2.40 -3.65 22.70
N ARG A 270 -2.82 -4.87 23.02
CA ARG A 270 -1.92 -5.91 23.52
C ARG A 270 -0.85 -6.33 22.50
N ASN A 271 -1.14 -6.29 21.20
CA ASN A 271 -0.14 -6.57 20.17
C ASN A 271 1.09 -5.64 20.28
N GLY A 272 0.86 -4.34 20.51
CA GLY A 272 1.95 -3.39 20.74
C GLY A 272 2.66 -3.60 22.08
N ALA A 273 1.92 -3.91 23.13
CA ALA A 273 2.49 -4.22 24.45
C ALA A 273 3.41 -5.45 24.40
N LEU A 274 3.01 -6.51 23.68
CA LEU A 274 3.81 -7.71 23.47
C LEU A 274 5.10 -7.43 22.68
N ALA A 275 5.05 -6.52 21.70
CA ALA A 275 6.26 -6.11 20.99
C ALA A 275 7.25 -5.38 21.90
N LEU A 276 6.77 -4.48 22.77
CA LEU A 276 7.62 -3.81 23.77
C LEU A 276 8.19 -4.80 24.79
N LEU A 277 7.37 -5.76 25.24
CA LEU A 277 7.79 -6.80 26.17
C LEU A 277 8.88 -7.69 25.57
N GLY A 278 8.66 -8.21 24.35
CA GLY A 278 9.61 -9.05 23.64
C GLY A 278 10.92 -8.31 23.35
N ALA A 279 10.84 -7.05 22.90
CA ALA A 279 12.03 -6.23 22.69
C ALA A 279 12.79 -5.98 23.99
N GLY A 280 12.08 -5.68 25.10
CA GLY A 280 12.69 -5.52 26.42
C GLY A 280 13.40 -6.78 26.90
N GLY A 281 12.81 -7.97 26.70
CA GLY A 281 13.42 -9.26 27.02
C GLY A 281 14.70 -9.56 26.23
N LEU A 282 14.83 -9.00 25.02
CA LEU A 282 16.01 -9.13 24.16
C LEU A 282 17.01 -7.96 24.31
N GLY A 283 16.66 -6.92 25.07
CA GLY A 283 17.45 -5.68 25.16
C GLY A 283 17.45 -4.85 23.88
N TRP A 284 16.43 -5.00 23.02
CA TRP A 284 16.34 -4.33 21.71
C TRP A 284 15.68 -2.96 21.81
N ARG A 285 16.07 -2.04 20.93
CA ARG A 285 15.43 -0.73 20.81
C ARG A 285 14.03 -0.84 20.21
N ALA A 286 13.00 -0.51 21.00
CA ALA A 286 11.62 -0.44 20.54
C ALA A 286 10.85 0.71 21.19
N ALA A 287 9.92 1.31 20.45
CA ALA A 287 9.07 2.38 20.96
C ALA A 287 7.73 2.49 20.21
N PRO A 288 6.69 3.08 20.83
CA PRO A 288 5.44 3.39 20.13
C PRO A 288 5.71 4.26 18.90
N LEU A 289 5.12 3.93 17.75
CA LEU A 289 5.40 4.63 16.49
C LEU A 289 4.93 6.09 16.52
N ARG A 290 5.68 6.95 15.82
CA ARG A 290 5.21 8.29 15.44
C ARG A 290 4.26 8.16 14.26
N ARG A 291 3.08 8.77 14.36
CA ARG A 291 2.03 8.65 13.36
C ARG A 291 1.35 9.99 13.11
N ASN A 292 0.84 10.20 11.90
CA ASN A 292 -0.03 11.33 11.57
C ASN A 292 -1.47 11.12 12.08
N ALA A 293 -1.63 10.57 13.28
CA ALA A 293 -2.91 10.23 13.88
C ALA A 293 -2.92 10.57 15.39
N PRO A 294 -2.73 11.86 15.77
CA PRO A 294 -2.57 12.24 17.18
C PRO A 294 -3.80 11.90 18.04
N GLY A 295 -5.00 11.92 17.45
CA GLY A 295 -6.26 11.55 18.11
C GLY A 295 -6.71 10.11 17.82
N CYS A 296 -5.78 9.16 17.62
CA CYS A 296 -6.15 7.79 17.26
C CYS A 296 -6.99 7.15 18.36
N ARG A 297 -8.10 6.52 17.97
CA ARG A 297 -9.01 5.80 18.88
C ARG A 297 -8.85 4.29 18.82
N GLY A 298 -7.73 3.80 18.27
CA GLY A 298 -7.45 2.37 18.18
C GLY A 298 -8.47 1.57 17.35
N SER A 299 -8.93 2.09 16.20
CA SER A 299 -9.89 1.38 15.34
C SER A 299 -9.27 0.32 14.42
N CYS A 300 -7.93 0.27 14.32
CA CYS A 300 -7.20 -0.63 13.42
C CYS A 300 -7.51 -0.54 11.90
N GLN A 301 -8.34 0.41 11.46
CA GLN A 301 -8.87 0.45 10.09
C GLN A 301 -8.17 1.46 9.16
N CYS A 302 -6.93 1.84 9.47
CA CYS A 302 -6.22 2.91 8.76
C CYS A 302 -6.04 2.62 7.25
N VAL A 303 -5.91 1.34 6.91
CA VAL A 303 -5.75 0.85 5.53
C VAL A 303 -7.02 0.94 4.69
N VAL A 304 -8.19 1.14 5.30
CA VAL A 304 -9.49 1.18 4.61
C VAL A 304 -10.25 2.47 4.92
N GLY A 305 -9.51 3.56 5.15
CA GLY A 305 -10.05 4.84 5.58
C GLY A 305 -10.35 4.86 7.08
N CYS A 306 -9.80 5.87 7.77
CA CYS A 306 -9.96 6.00 9.22
C CYS A 306 -11.38 6.45 9.57
N PRO A 307 -12.20 5.63 10.26
CA PRO A 307 -13.59 5.97 10.55
C PRO A 307 -13.74 7.09 11.58
N SER A 308 -12.68 7.41 12.35
CA SER A 308 -12.70 8.48 13.34
C SER A 308 -12.11 9.80 12.83
N GLY A 309 -11.61 9.85 11.60
CA GLY A 309 -10.94 11.04 11.04
C GLY A 309 -9.59 11.38 11.71
N ALA A 310 -9.09 10.51 12.61
CA ALA A 310 -7.88 10.78 13.37
C ALA A 310 -6.62 10.80 12.48
N LYS A 311 -6.55 9.89 11.50
CA LYS A 311 -5.43 9.83 10.55
C LYS A 311 -5.49 11.01 9.58
N GLN A 312 -4.58 11.96 9.76
CA GLN A 312 -4.41 13.20 8.99
C GLN A 312 -3.78 12.94 7.62
N SER A 313 -4.38 12.04 6.84
CA SER A 313 -4.03 11.87 5.43
C SER A 313 -4.33 13.13 4.63
N VAL A 314 -3.72 13.29 3.45
CA VAL A 314 -3.60 14.62 2.82
C VAL A 314 -4.93 15.25 2.41
N GLN A 315 -6.01 14.46 2.28
CA GLN A 315 -7.36 14.97 2.06
C GLN A 315 -7.98 15.66 3.28
N LEU A 316 -7.47 15.40 4.48
CA LEU A 316 -7.90 16.06 5.72
C LEU A 316 -6.90 17.15 6.19
N SER A 317 -5.65 17.11 5.71
CA SER A 317 -4.58 17.99 6.23
C SER A 317 -4.06 18.99 5.20
N VAL A 318 -3.71 18.56 3.98
CA VAL A 318 -2.99 19.38 2.99
C VAL A 318 -3.91 19.95 1.93
N LEU A 319 -4.73 19.11 1.29
CA LEU A 319 -5.65 19.53 0.23
C LEU A 319 -6.64 20.61 0.70
N PRO A 320 -7.18 20.58 1.94
CA PRO A 320 -7.98 21.70 2.45
C PRO A 320 -7.22 23.02 2.49
N GLN A 321 -5.91 23.00 2.82
CA GLN A 321 -5.07 24.21 2.78
C GLN A 321 -4.83 24.70 1.34
N ALA A 322 -4.71 23.78 0.38
CA ALA A 322 -4.61 24.13 -1.03
C ALA A 322 -5.91 24.76 -1.54
N CYS A 323 -7.07 24.18 -1.22
CA CYS A 323 -8.37 24.72 -1.59
C CYS A 323 -8.65 26.07 -0.93
N ALA A 324 -8.28 26.25 0.33
CA ALA A 324 -8.36 27.56 1.01
C ALA A 324 -7.50 28.63 0.33
N ALA A 325 -6.42 28.24 -0.36
CA ALA A 325 -5.59 29.11 -1.18
C ALA A 325 -6.05 29.22 -2.64
N GLY A 326 -7.22 28.66 -3.00
CA GLY A 326 -7.82 28.78 -4.33
C GLY A 326 -7.60 27.60 -5.28
N ALA A 327 -6.97 26.51 -4.84
CA ALA A 327 -6.85 25.31 -5.67
C ALA A 327 -8.20 24.58 -5.83
N ARG A 328 -8.49 24.10 -7.05
CA ARG A 328 -9.69 23.32 -7.36
C ARG A 328 -9.31 21.88 -7.70
N ILE A 329 -10.12 20.90 -7.28
CA ILE A 329 -9.85 19.47 -7.48
C ILE A 329 -10.89 18.90 -8.44
N VAL A 330 -10.45 18.36 -9.57
CA VAL A 330 -11.30 17.61 -10.49
C VAL A 330 -11.21 16.12 -10.20
N THR A 331 -12.32 15.50 -9.80
CA THR A 331 -12.40 14.08 -9.43
C THR A 331 -12.90 13.22 -10.57
N GLY A 332 -12.58 11.92 -10.58
CA GLY A 332 -12.91 11.04 -11.73
C GLY A 332 -12.16 11.44 -13.01
N ALA A 333 -11.07 12.20 -12.89
CA ALA A 333 -10.29 12.77 -13.97
C ALA A 333 -9.10 11.86 -14.32
N HIS A 334 -9.21 11.07 -15.39
CA HIS A 334 -8.11 10.23 -15.85
C HIS A 334 -7.23 10.96 -16.87
N VAL A 335 -6.10 11.52 -16.44
CA VAL A 335 -5.14 12.21 -17.33
C VAL A 335 -4.53 11.24 -18.35
N ARG A 336 -4.80 11.48 -19.63
CA ARG A 336 -4.33 10.63 -20.74
C ARG A 336 -2.93 11.00 -21.17
N ARG A 337 -2.66 12.30 -21.35
CA ARG A 337 -1.38 12.83 -21.80
C ARG A 337 -1.18 14.27 -21.33
N VAL A 338 0.08 14.64 -21.15
CA VAL A 338 0.54 16.04 -21.14
C VAL A 338 0.56 16.52 -22.59
N LEU A 339 0.02 17.72 -22.81
CA LEU A 339 0.01 18.40 -24.10
C LEU A 339 1.26 19.26 -24.19
N THR A 340 1.89 19.26 -25.36
CA THR A 340 3.09 20.06 -25.63
C THR A 340 2.97 20.80 -26.94
N GLU A 341 3.49 22.02 -26.97
CA GLU A 341 3.73 22.77 -28.20
C GLU A 341 5.17 22.52 -28.67
N PRO A 342 5.39 22.42 -29.99
CA PRO A 342 6.74 22.32 -30.55
C PRO A 342 7.49 23.63 -30.33
N ASP A 343 8.65 23.58 -29.70
CA ASP A 343 9.48 24.76 -29.43
C ASP A 343 10.62 24.89 -30.45
N ARG A 344 10.88 26.12 -30.91
CA ARG A 344 12.10 26.53 -31.62
C ARG A 344 12.66 27.75 -30.87
N PRO A 345 13.95 27.83 -30.49
CA PRO A 345 14.91 26.81 -30.02
C PRO A 345 14.76 26.57 -28.50
N GLY A 346 14.81 25.31 -28.04
CA GLY A 346 14.72 24.98 -26.60
C GLY A 346 14.16 23.58 -26.28
N GLY A 347 13.42 22.97 -27.21
CA GLY A 347 12.74 21.69 -26.99
C GLY A 347 11.31 21.88 -26.47
N PRO A 348 10.42 20.88 -26.62
CA PRO A 348 8.97 21.06 -26.47
C PRO A 348 8.58 21.71 -25.13
N ARG A 349 7.50 22.49 -25.12
CA ARG A 349 6.96 23.14 -23.92
C ARG A 349 5.59 22.58 -23.57
N ALA A 350 5.36 22.26 -22.30
CA ALA A 350 4.05 21.88 -21.82
C ALA A 350 3.06 23.03 -22.00
N CYS A 351 1.89 22.73 -22.57
CA CYS A 351 0.81 23.69 -22.78
C CYS A 351 -0.52 23.24 -22.15
N GLY A 352 -0.56 22.07 -21.52
CA GLY A 352 -1.73 21.59 -20.79
C GLY A 352 -1.76 20.09 -20.60
N VAL A 353 -2.96 19.56 -20.35
CA VAL A 353 -3.24 18.13 -20.24
C VAL A 353 -4.57 17.78 -20.92
N ALA A 354 -4.63 16.57 -21.50
CA ALA A 354 -5.87 15.96 -21.93
C ALA A 354 -6.34 14.93 -20.89
N VAL A 355 -7.61 15.00 -20.52
CA VAL A 355 -8.22 14.23 -19.45
C VAL A 355 -9.41 13.47 -20.01
N ARG A 356 -9.47 12.16 -19.75
CA ARG A 356 -10.64 11.34 -20.07
C ARG A 356 -11.61 11.33 -18.90
N ARG A 357 -12.86 11.66 -19.17
CA ARG A 357 -13.99 11.63 -18.24
C ARG A 357 -14.49 10.19 -18.00
N PRO A 358 -15.29 9.94 -16.95
CA PRO A 358 -15.88 8.63 -16.70
C PRO A 358 -16.77 8.11 -17.83
N ASP A 359 -17.44 9.01 -18.57
CA ASP A 359 -18.28 8.68 -19.73
C ASP A 359 -17.48 8.37 -21.02
N GLY A 360 -16.15 8.53 -20.97
CA GLY A 360 -15.24 8.30 -22.10
C GLY A 360 -14.94 9.52 -22.96
N SER A 361 -15.65 10.63 -22.78
CA SER A 361 -15.33 11.91 -23.45
C SER A 361 -14.02 12.51 -22.92
N GLU A 362 -13.46 13.48 -23.65
CA GLU A 362 -12.21 14.15 -23.26
C GLU A 362 -12.43 15.65 -23.00
N LEU A 363 -11.67 16.18 -22.05
CA LEU A 363 -11.54 17.61 -21.78
C LEU A 363 -10.06 18.01 -21.75
N GLU A 364 -9.80 19.30 -21.95
CA GLU A 364 -8.46 19.89 -21.91
C GLU A 364 -8.34 20.99 -20.87
N ILE A 365 -7.23 20.99 -20.14
CA ILE A 365 -6.85 22.08 -19.25
C ILE A 365 -5.51 22.63 -19.72
N LEU A 366 -5.55 23.84 -20.29
CA LEU A 366 -4.35 24.50 -20.77
C LEU A 366 -3.58 25.10 -19.61
N SER A 367 -2.28 24.83 -19.56
CA SER A 367 -1.41 25.33 -18.50
C SER A 367 0.06 25.30 -18.92
N PRO A 368 0.83 26.36 -18.63
CA PRO A 368 2.27 26.38 -18.91
C PRO A 368 3.09 25.51 -17.95
N LEU A 369 2.50 25.11 -16.81
CA LEU A 369 3.16 24.31 -15.78
C LEU A 369 2.32 23.06 -15.46
N VAL A 370 2.92 21.90 -15.66
CA VAL A 370 2.32 20.60 -15.32
C VAL A 370 3.19 19.90 -14.28
N VAL A 371 2.66 19.74 -13.07
CA VAL A 371 3.28 18.92 -12.02
C VAL A 371 2.74 17.50 -12.13
N VAL A 372 3.61 16.56 -12.46
CA VAL A 372 3.27 15.15 -12.53
C VAL A 372 3.50 14.50 -11.17
N ALA A 373 2.41 14.07 -10.54
CA ALA A 373 2.39 13.45 -9.22
C ALA A 373 1.49 12.18 -9.18
N ALA A 374 1.48 11.40 -10.26
CA ALA A 374 0.60 10.23 -10.43
C ALA A 374 1.06 8.99 -9.63
N GLY A 375 2.23 9.05 -8.97
CA GLY A 375 2.88 7.98 -8.24
C GLY A 375 3.83 7.14 -9.10
N ALA A 376 4.78 6.46 -8.46
CA ALA A 376 5.85 5.71 -9.14
C ALA A 376 5.35 4.70 -10.19
N LEU A 377 4.18 4.10 -9.98
CA LEU A 377 3.66 3.11 -10.92
C LEU A 377 2.94 3.72 -12.13
N ARG A 378 2.52 5.00 -12.07
CA ARG A 378 1.64 5.63 -13.07
C ARG A 378 2.26 6.83 -13.77
N THR A 379 3.23 7.48 -13.14
CA THR A 379 4.00 8.57 -13.75
C THR A 379 4.73 8.10 -15.03
N PRO A 380 5.47 6.97 -15.06
CA PRO A 380 6.17 6.56 -16.29
C PRO A 380 5.24 6.24 -17.47
N PRO A 381 4.14 5.46 -17.32
CA PRO A 381 3.19 5.27 -18.40
C PRO A 381 2.55 6.58 -18.90
N LEU A 382 2.24 7.53 -18.02
CA LEU A 382 1.73 8.85 -18.41
C LEU A 382 2.75 9.61 -19.27
N LEU A 383 4.02 9.69 -18.84
CA LEU A 383 5.07 10.37 -19.60
C LEU A 383 5.25 9.72 -20.98
N ARG A 384 5.24 8.39 -21.08
CA ARG A 384 5.35 7.68 -22.36
C ARG A 384 4.15 7.93 -23.29
N ARG A 385 2.92 7.99 -22.77
CA ARG A 385 1.74 8.38 -23.56
C ARG A 385 1.79 9.83 -24.04
N SER A 386 2.53 10.67 -23.32
CA SER A 386 2.72 12.08 -23.64
C SER A 386 3.89 12.33 -24.60
N GLY A 387 4.62 11.30 -25.02
CA GLY A 387 5.87 11.46 -25.80
C GLY A 387 7.06 11.96 -24.99
N LEU A 388 6.91 12.11 -23.67
CA LEU A 388 7.91 12.66 -22.74
C LEU A 388 8.69 11.58 -21.96
N GLY A 389 8.38 10.32 -22.20
CA GLY A 389 8.99 9.17 -21.50
C GLY A 389 10.20 8.57 -22.22
N GLY A 390 10.87 9.33 -23.10
CA GLY A 390 11.94 8.84 -23.98
C GLY A 390 13.26 8.54 -23.29
N HIS A 391 13.52 9.13 -22.12
CA HIS A 391 14.74 8.89 -21.36
C HIS A 391 14.91 7.38 -21.04
N PRO A 392 16.08 6.75 -21.28
CA PRO A 392 16.27 5.28 -21.13
C PRO A 392 15.98 4.73 -19.73
N ARG A 393 16.12 5.59 -18.72
CA ARG A 393 15.88 5.29 -17.30
C ARG A 393 14.44 5.52 -16.84
N THR A 394 13.58 6.11 -17.67
CA THR A 394 12.16 6.30 -17.33
C THR A 394 11.48 4.96 -17.11
N GLY A 395 10.92 4.79 -15.92
CA GLY A 395 10.31 3.57 -15.43
C GLY A 395 11.29 2.51 -14.94
N ARG A 396 12.60 2.74 -14.91
CA ARG A 396 13.58 1.84 -14.26
C ARG A 396 13.82 2.28 -12.81
N ASN A 397 14.75 1.66 -12.09
CA ASN A 397 15.12 2.05 -10.73
C ASN A 397 13.95 1.98 -9.73
N LEU A 398 13.02 1.04 -9.96
CA LEU A 398 11.92 0.84 -9.04
C LEU A 398 12.41 0.07 -7.82
N ALA A 399 12.25 0.68 -6.65
CA ALA A 399 12.28 0.03 -5.34
C ALA A 399 10.84 -0.10 -4.80
N VAL A 400 10.58 -1.10 -3.97
CA VAL A 400 9.22 -1.44 -3.50
C VAL A 400 9.15 -1.93 -2.04
N HIS A 401 10.18 -1.72 -1.20
CA HIS A 401 10.18 -2.13 0.21
C HIS A 401 9.53 -3.51 0.44
N PRO A 402 10.14 -4.61 -0.04
CA PRO A 402 9.65 -5.96 0.19
C PRO A 402 9.42 -6.19 1.69
N ALA A 403 8.32 -6.85 2.00
CA ALA A 403 7.85 -7.04 3.35
C ALA A 403 7.25 -8.43 3.55
N THR A 404 7.34 -8.90 4.78
CA THR A 404 6.79 -10.18 5.23
C THR A 404 6.30 -10.07 6.67
N SER A 405 5.62 -11.09 7.16
CA SER A 405 5.05 -11.10 8.50
C SER A 405 5.06 -12.49 9.11
N VAL A 406 5.15 -12.55 10.43
CA VAL A 406 4.95 -13.76 11.24
C VAL A 406 3.93 -13.46 12.34
N ALA A 407 3.32 -14.50 12.91
CA ALA A 407 2.42 -14.34 14.03
C ALA A 407 2.77 -15.30 15.17
N GLY A 408 2.59 -14.86 16.42
CA GLY A 408 2.73 -15.69 17.61
C GLY A 408 1.38 -15.89 18.27
N ARG A 409 1.10 -17.12 18.71
CA ARG A 409 -0.09 -17.50 19.47
C ARG A 409 0.19 -17.40 20.97
N PHE A 410 -0.77 -16.81 21.68
CA PHE A 410 -0.68 -16.57 23.13
C PHE A 410 -1.83 -17.23 23.89
N ALA A 411 -1.54 -17.63 25.13
CA ALA A 411 -2.51 -18.21 26.06
C ALA A 411 -3.69 -17.28 26.37
N GLU A 412 -3.48 -15.97 26.28
CA GLU A 412 -4.49 -14.94 26.51
C GLU A 412 -4.86 -14.24 25.20
N PRO A 413 -6.11 -13.74 25.05
CA PRO A 413 -6.52 -12.97 23.88
C PRO A 413 -5.62 -11.76 23.63
N VAL A 414 -5.13 -11.60 22.40
CA VAL A 414 -4.36 -10.44 21.92
C VAL A 414 -5.29 -9.35 21.39
N ALA A 415 -6.37 -9.73 20.73
CA ALA A 415 -7.45 -8.86 20.30
C ALA A 415 -8.73 -9.22 21.07
N ASP A 416 -9.09 -8.39 22.04
CA ASP A 416 -10.18 -8.60 23.01
C ASP A 416 -11.39 -7.68 22.78
N GLY A 417 -11.41 -6.94 21.68
CA GLY A 417 -12.43 -5.92 21.45
C GLY A 417 -12.02 -4.51 21.90
N GLY A 418 -10.85 -4.35 22.51
CA GLY A 418 -10.28 -3.06 22.89
C GLY A 418 -9.73 -2.22 21.72
N PRO A 419 -9.19 -1.03 22.02
CA PRO A 419 -8.47 -0.20 21.07
C PRO A 419 -7.16 -0.88 20.63
N ALA A 420 -6.90 -0.88 19.32
CA ALA A 420 -5.66 -1.35 18.74
C ALA A 420 -5.23 -0.46 17.57
N VAL A 421 -3.91 -0.28 17.43
CA VAL A 421 -3.33 0.49 16.34
C VAL A 421 -2.71 -0.45 15.32
N LEU A 422 -3.02 -0.23 14.04
CA LEU A 422 -2.53 -1.05 12.93
C LEU A 422 -1.02 -1.19 12.92
N GLN A 423 -0.25 -0.11 13.06
CA GLN A 423 1.20 -0.16 13.23
C GLN A 423 1.50 0.60 14.51
N SER A 424 1.66 -0.13 15.62
CA SER A 424 1.63 0.44 16.97
C SER A 424 3.03 0.73 17.52
N VAL A 425 3.98 -0.18 17.31
CA VAL A 425 5.34 -0.14 17.86
C VAL A 425 6.34 -0.44 16.75
N GLY A 426 7.43 0.32 16.69
CA GLY A 426 8.58 0.07 15.83
C GLY A 426 9.71 -0.53 16.66
N VAL A 427 10.34 -1.58 16.13
CA VAL A 427 11.53 -2.21 16.70
C VAL A 427 12.69 -1.94 15.73
N GLU A 428 13.64 -1.13 16.19
CA GLU A 428 14.66 -0.46 15.37
C GLU A 428 16.06 -1.05 15.55
N GLU A 429 16.17 -2.19 16.25
CA GLU A 429 17.47 -2.82 16.52
C GLU A 429 18.24 -3.14 15.23
N LEU A 430 17.52 -3.59 14.20
CA LEU A 430 18.08 -3.98 12.90
C LEU A 430 17.96 -2.90 11.83
N HIS A 431 17.58 -1.67 12.21
CA HIS A 431 17.35 -0.61 11.22
C HIS A 431 18.64 -0.24 10.47
N GLU A 432 19.78 -0.31 11.15
CA GLU A 432 21.09 -0.08 10.52
C GLU A 432 21.37 -1.07 9.38
N ASP A 433 20.86 -2.30 9.48
CA ASP A 433 20.95 -3.34 8.46
C ASP A 433 19.90 -3.20 7.34
N GLY A 434 19.06 -2.17 7.41
CA GLY A 434 17.96 -1.92 6.49
C GLY A 434 16.72 -2.77 6.78
N ILE A 435 16.50 -3.19 8.03
CA ILE A 435 15.32 -3.97 8.44
C ILE A 435 14.55 -3.16 9.49
N LEU A 436 13.27 -2.86 9.21
CA LEU A 436 12.38 -2.26 10.20
C LEU A 436 11.26 -3.23 10.53
N VAL A 437 11.16 -3.60 11.81
CA VAL A 437 10.11 -4.46 12.34
C VAL A 437 9.04 -3.59 13.00
N GLU A 438 7.77 -3.90 12.75
CA GLU A 438 6.63 -3.19 13.30
C GLU A 438 5.59 -4.17 13.85
N ALA A 439 5.07 -3.86 15.04
CA ALA A 439 3.91 -4.55 15.59
C ALA A 439 2.68 -4.17 14.78
N THR A 440 2.10 -5.14 14.06
CA THR A 440 1.02 -4.89 13.11
C THR A 440 -0.28 -5.60 13.47
N ALA A 441 -1.37 -4.85 13.62
CA ALA A 441 -2.70 -5.37 13.90
C ALA A 441 -3.63 -5.10 12.70
N PRO A 442 -3.69 -5.98 11.69
CA PRO A 442 -4.57 -5.76 10.54
C PRO A 442 -6.05 -5.88 10.94
N PRO A 443 -6.98 -5.24 10.19
CA PRO A 443 -8.40 -5.58 10.30
C PRO A 443 -8.62 -7.08 10.11
N PRO A 444 -9.64 -7.68 10.73
CA PRO A 444 -9.96 -9.09 10.54
C PRO A 444 -10.01 -9.50 9.06
N GLY A 445 -9.35 -10.60 8.71
CA GLY A 445 -9.20 -11.09 7.33
C GLY A 445 -8.01 -10.50 6.55
N MET A 446 -7.62 -9.25 6.82
CA MET A 446 -6.52 -8.56 6.13
C MET A 446 -5.13 -8.93 6.65
N GLY A 447 -5.05 -9.71 7.74
CA GLY A 447 -3.81 -10.28 8.26
C GLY A 447 -3.64 -11.76 7.98
N SER A 448 -4.59 -12.39 7.30
CA SER A 448 -4.74 -13.84 7.32
C SER A 448 -3.75 -14.61 6.42
N PHE A 449 -2.79 -13.91 5.80
CA PHE A 449 -1.74 -14.50 4.96
C PHE A 449 -0.88 -15.52 5.71
N VAL A 450 -0.67 -15.30 7.01
CA VAL A 450 0.13 -16.19 7.88
C VAL A 450 -0.61 -17.43 8.36
N LEU A 451 -1.94 -17.53 8.14
CA LEU A 451 -2.73 -18.64 8.66
C LEU A 451 -2.46 -19.92 7.85
N PRO A 452 -1.99 -21.01 8.46
CA PRO A 452 -1.72 -22.25 7.75
C PRO A 452 -3.00 -23.05 7.46
N GLY A 453 -2.83 -24.14 6.72
CA GLY A 453 -3.89 -25.12 6.50
C GLY A 453 -4.97 -24.73 5.48
N VAL A 454 -5.93 -25.63 5.36
CA VAL A 454 -7.16 -25.57 4.55
C VAL A 454 -8.28 -26.28 5.33
N GLY A 455 -9.54 -26.07 4.97
CA GLY A 455 -10.66 -26.77 5.60
C GLY A 455 -10.83 -26.39 7.06
N ARG A 456 -10.95 -27.39 7.95
CA ARG A 456 -11.22 -27.15 9.38
C ARG A 456 -10.04 -26.52 10.09
N GLU A 457 -8.81 -26.86 9.70
CA GLU A 457 -7.61 -26.23 10.25
C GLU A 457 -7.64 -24.72 9.95
N LEU A 458 -7.85 -24.33 8.69
CA LEU A 458 -7.89 -22.91 8.33
C LEU A 458 -9.03 -22.16 9.00
N ARG A 459 -10.20 -22.81 9.14
CA ARG A 459 -11.34 -22.25 9.89
C ARG A 459 -10.97 -22.03 11.35
N ALA A 460 -10.36 -23.01 12.01
CA ALA A 460 -9.92 -22.91 13.40
C ALA A 460 -8.87 -21.79 13.57
N GLU A 461 -7.91 -21.68 12.66
CA GLU A 461 -6.92 -20.59 12.65
C GLU A 461 -7.58 -19.21 12.50
N LEU A 462 -8.57 -19.11 11.63
CA LEU A 462 -9.32 -17.88 11.46
C LEU A 462 -10.14 -17.57 12.72
N GLU A 463 -10.79 -18.57 13.32
CA GLU A 463 -11.59 -18.48 14.55
C GLU A 463 -10.74 -18.09 15.77
N ASP A 464 -9.53 -18.62 15.89
CA ASP A 464 -8.61 -18.35 16.99
C ASP A 464 -7.61 -17.21 16.70
N SER A 465 -7.82 -16.45 15.61
CA SER A 465 -6.95 -15.32 15.25
C SER A 465 -6.92 -14.20 16.29
N GLY A 466 -7.90 -14.15 17.21
CA GLY A 466 -7.91 -13.20 18.32
C GLY A 466 -6.77 -13.42 19.34
N ARG A 467 -6.10 -14.58 19.31
CA ARG A 467 -4.94 -14.90 20.16
C ARG A 467 -3.60 -14.68 19.45
N LEU A 468 -3.62 -14.14 18.24
CA LEU A 468 -2.42 -13.91 17.45
C LEU A 468 -1.90 -12.48 17.63
N ALA A 469 -0.62 -12.36 17.98
CA ALA A 469 0.15 -11.14 17.81
C ALA A 469 0.90 -11.23 16.49
N THR A 470 0.80 -10.21 15.63
CA THR A 470 1.43 -10.22 14.30
C THR A 470 2.49 -9.15 14.24
N PHE A 471 3.70 -9.54 13.84
CA PHE A 471 4.79 -8.63 13.54
C PHE A 471 5.06 -8.66 12.04
N GLY A 472 5.25 -7.48 11.45
CA GLY A 472 5.62 -7.30 10.06
C GLY A 472 7.01 -6.69 9.98
N ALA A 473 7.76 -7.05 8.95
CA ALA A 473 9.04 -6.42 8.67
C ALA A 473 9.09 -5.98 7.22
N MET A 474 9.62 -4.78 7.00
CA MET A 474 10.01 -4.33 5.67
C MET A 474 11.52 -4.16 5.60
N ILE A 475 12.06 -4.35 4.41
CA ILE A 475 13.50 -4.21 4.15
C ILE A 475 13.78 -3.09 3.16
N ALA A 476 14.90 -2.39 3.37
CA ALA A 476 15.43 -1.41 2.45
C ALA A 476 16.03 -2.11 1.22
N ASP A 477 15.25 -2.19 0.14
CA ASP A 477 15.66 -2.90 -1.06
C ASP A 477 16.57 -2.09 -1.97
N ARG A 478 17.43 -2.82 -2.68
CA ARG A 478 18.12 -2.28 -3.85
C ARG A 478 17.11 -2.18 -5.01
N PRO A 479 17.07 -1.07 -5.76
CA PRO A 479 16.17 -0.95 -6.91
C PRO A 479 16.43 -2.04 -7.97
N GLY A 480 15.55 -3.04 -8.03
CA GLY A 480 15.59 -4.14 -9.00
C GLY A 480 14.47 -4.10 -10.04
N GLY A 481 13.51 -3.19 -9.88
CA GLY A 481 12.28 -3.19 -10.67
C GLY A 481 12.24 -2.21 -11.82
N ARG A 482 11.18 -2.35 -12.62
CA ARG A 482 10.79 -1.43 -13.68
C ARG A 482 9.29 -1.47 -13.98
N VAL A 483 8.76 -0.33 -14.42
CA VAL A 483 7.42 -0.15 -14.96
C VAL A 483 7.52 -0.09 -16.48
N LEU A 484 6.87 -1.02 -17.18
CA LEU A 484 6.90 -1.13 -18.64
C LEU A 484 5.56 -0.71 -19.27
N GLY A 485 5.59 -0.38 -20.56
CA GLY A 485 4.39 -0.06 -21.34
C GLY A 485 3.85 1.35 -21.15
N ARG A 486 2.80 1.66 -21.94
CA ARG A 486 2.10 2.94 -22.00
C ARG A 486 0.72 2.91 -21.36
N GLU A 487 0.04 1.76 -21.44
CA GLU A 487 -1.30 1.51 -20.90
C GLU A 487 -1.23 0.48 -19.78
N GLY A 488 -1.96 0.72 -18.69
CA GLY A 488 -1.99 -0.17 -17.52
C GLY A 488 -0.69 -0.24 -16.71
N GLY A 489 0.48 -0.17 -17.34
CA GLY A 489 1.80 -0.34 -16.74
C GLY A 489 2.03 -1.80 -16.33
N LEU A 490 2.99 -2.49 -16.95
CA LEU A 490 3.42 -3.81 -16.47
C LEU A 490 4.53 -3.64 -15.44
N LEU A 491 4.28 -4.12 -14.22
CA LEU A 491 5.25 -4.06 -13.14
C LEU A 491 6.16 -5.28 -13.17
N ARG A 492 7.47 -5.05 -13.32
CA ARG A 492 8.50 -6.09 -13.19
C ARG A 492 9.37 -5.78 -11.98
N TYR A 493 9.61 -6.76 -11.13
CA TYR A 493 10.50 -6.63 -9.98
C TYR A 493 11.11 -7.98 -9.64
N ASP A 494 12.44 -8.05 -9.66
CA ASP A 494 13.18 -9.22 -9.21
C ASP A 494 13.93 -8.85 -7.93
N LEU A 495 13.73 -9.67 -6.89
CA LEU A 495 14.32 -9.44 -5.58
C LEU A 495 15.83 -9.69 -5.63
N ASP A 496 16.62 -8.75 -5.14
CA ASP A 496 18.07 -8.93 -5.03
C ASP A 496 18.39 -10.07 -4.04
N PRO A 497 19.32 -10.99 -4.34
CA PRO A 497 19.70 -12.04 -3.41
C PRO A 497 20.12 -11.55 -2.01
N ARG A 498 20.71 -10.35 -1.92
CA ARG A 498 21.09 -9.71 -0.64
C ARG A 498 19.85 -9.36 0.18
N ASP A 499 18.82 -8.86 -0.48
CA ASP A 499 17.54 -8.49 0.11
C ASP A 499 16.74 -9.73 0.54
N GLY A 500 16.84 -10.83 -0.22
CA GLY A 500 16.30 -12.13 0.20
C GLY A 500 16.89 -12.63 1.52
N ARG A 501 18.18 -12.42 1.78
CA ARG A 501 18.82 -12.76 3.06
C ARG A 501 18.33 -11.86 4.19
N ARG A 502 18.12 -10.57 3.93
CA ARG A 502 17.56 -9.62 4.91
C ARG A 502 16.15 -10.00 5.32
N LEU A 503 15.30 -10.42 4.38
CA LEU A 503 13.95 -10.92 4.69
C LEU A 503 13.99 -12.12 5.63
N LEU A 504 14.86 -13.10 5.39
CA LEU A 504 15.01 -14.26 6.29
C LEU A 504 15.51 -13.86 7.68
N ARG A 505 16.46 -12.91 7.74
CA ARG A 505 16.92 -12.33 9.02
C ARG A 505 15.77 -11.63 9.75
N ALA A 506 14.90 -10.93 9.03
CA ALA A 506 13.73 -10.28 9.59
C ALA A 506 12.71 -11.30 10.12
N VAL A 507 12.44 -12.39 9.39
CA VAL A 507 11.59 -13.50 9.86
C VAL A 507 12.13 -14.09 11.16
N ARG A 508 13.45 -14.36 11.22
CA ARG A 508 14.11 -14.85 12.45
C ARG A 508 13.91 -13.88 13.61
N ALA A 509 14.23 -12.60 13.40
CA ALA A 509 14.13 -11.58 14.43
C ALA A 509 12.71 -11.40 14.97
N MET A 510 11.69 -11.47 14.10
CA MET A 510 10.29 -11.39 14.55
C MET A 510 9.88 -12.62 15.36
N GLY A 511 10.34 -13.82 15.02
CA GLY A 511 10.08 -15.01 15.83
C GLY A 511 10.76 -14.96 17.20
N ASP A 512 12.02 -14.49 17.24
CA ASP A 512 12.75 -14.27 18.50
C ASP A 512 11.99 -13.28 19.41
N LEU A 513 11.50 -12.18 18.84
CA LEU A 513 10.64 -11.21 19.55
C LEU A 513 9.37 -11.85 20.10
N LEU A 514 8.69 -12.69 19.32
CA LEU A 514 7.45 -13.36 19.74
C LEU A 514 7.68 -14.35 20.88
N PHE A 515 8.74 -15.17 20.79
CA PHE A 515 9.09 -16.08 21.90
C PHE A 515 9.53 -15.32 23.15
N ALA A 516 10.31 -14.26 23.00
CA ALA A 516 10.69 -13.40 24.12
C ALA A 516 9.48 -12.70 24.77
N ALA A 517 8.42 -12.45 23.99
CA ALA A 517 7.15 -11.92 24.49
C ALA A 517 6.25 -12.98 25.15
N GLY A 518 6.60 -14.26 25.08
CA GLY A 518 5.86 -15.38 25.69
C GLY A 518 4.89 -16.11 24.75
N ALA A 519 5.13 -16.12 23.44
CA ALA A 519 4.34 -16.92 22.51
C ALA A 519 4.51 -18.44 22.77
N GLU A 520 3.40 -19.19 22.75
CA GLU A 520 3.40 -20.66 22.89
C GLU A 520 3.70 -21.36 21.57
N GLU A 521 3.40 -20.69 20.45
CA GLU A 521 3.64 -21.15 19.08
C GLU A 521 3.84 -19.94 18.17
N VAL A 522 4.75 -20.05 17.20
CA VAL A 522 4.95 -19.08 16.13
C VAL A 522 4.51 -19.68 14.81
N LEU A 523 3.59 -19.00 14.12
CA LEU A 523 3.24 -19.22 12.73
C LEU A 523 4.33 -18.59 11.85
N THR A 524 5.11 -19.45 11.20
CA THR A 524 6.40 -19.07 10.62
C THR A 524 6.30 -18.28 9.31
N GLY A 525 5.13 -18.31 8.66
CA GLY A 525 4.96 -17.79 7.30
C GLY A 525 5.64 -18.65 6.22
N VAL A 526 6.21 -19.81 6.59
CA VAL A 526 6.82 -20.77 5.66
C VAL A 526 5.86 -21.94 5.43
N PRO A 527 5.30 -22.13 4.22
CA PRO A 527 4.30 -23.16 3.96
C PRO A 527 4.74 -24.59 4.30
N ALA A 528 6.03 -24.90 4.14
CA ALA A 528 6.58 -26.24 4.40
C ALA A 528 6.76 -26.55 5.90
N ALA A 529 6.89 -25.53 6.74
CA ALA A 529 7.10 -25.66 8.18
C ALA A 529 6.29 -24.57 8.90
N PRO A 530 4.95 -24.65 8.87
CA PRO A 530 4.07 -23.51 9.19
C PRO A 530 4.07 -23.10 10.67
N ARG A 531 4.59 -23.95 11.56
CA ARG A 531 4.51 -23.79 13.02
C ARG A 531 5.82 -24.14 13.69
N ALA A 532 6.12 -23.46 14.79
CA ALA A 532 7.19 -23.81 15.71
C ALA A 532 6.80 -23.44 17.14
N ARG A 533 7.05 -24.32 18.12
CA ARG A 533 6.71 -24.10 19.53
C ARG A 533 7.91 -23.70 20.38
N THR A 534 9.11 -23.82 19.82
CA THR A 534 10.34 -23.42 20.49
C THR A 534 11.23 -22.61 19.55
N PRO A 535 12.12 -21.74 20.08
CA PRO A 535 13.12 -21.04 19.26
C PRO A 535 14.00 -21.99 18.43
N ARG A 536 14.28 -23.18 18.95
CA ARG A 536 15.04 -24.22 18.25
C ARG A 536 14.26 -24.78 17.05
N GLU A 537 13.00 -25.14 17.25
CA GLU A 537 12.11 -25.58 16.16
C GLU A 537 11.95 -24.49 15.10
N PHE A 538 11.82 -23.24 15.54
CA PHE A 538 11.68 -22.10 14.63
C PHE A 538 12.93 -21.88 13.79
N THR A 539 14.11 -21.97 14.41
CA THR A 539 15.39 -21.91 13.69
C THR A 539 15.49 -23.02 12.66
N ALA A 540 15.14 -24.26 13.04
CA ALA A 540 15.14 -25.42 12.14
C ALA A 540 14.12 -25.25 10.98
N ALA A 541 12.95 -24.67 11.24
CA ALA A 541 11.93 -24.42 10.23
C ALA A 541 12.37 -23.43 9.14
N LEU A 542 13.38 -22.60 9.42
CA LEU A 542 13.96 -21.64 8.48
C LEU A 542 15.21 -22.19 7.75
N GLU A 543 15.70 -23.37 8.10
CA GLU A 543 16.85 -23.99 7.43
C GLU A 543 16.51 -24.33 5.97
N GLY A 544 17.38 -23.89 5.05
CA GLY A 544 17.17 -24.08 3.60
C GLY A 544 16.03 -23.27 2.98
N VAL A 545 15.31 -22.44 3.77
CA VAL A 545 14.26 -21.56 3.26
C VAL A 545 14.88 -20.39 2.50
N THR A 546 14.30 -20.07 1.35
CA THR A 546 14.64 -18.90 0.54
C THR A 546 13.48 -17.91 0.51
N ALA A 547 13.75 -16.65 0.15
CA ALA A 547 12.71 -15.63 0.03
C ALA A 547 11.56 -15.99 -0.94
N ARG A 548 11.78 -16.93 -1.87
CA ARG A 548 10.75 -17.43 -2.79
C ARG A 548 9.66 -18.26 -2.10
N GLN A 549 9.96 -18.80 -0.93
CA GLN A 549 9.05 -19.62 -0.14
C GLN A 549 8.31 -18.80 0.92
N LEU A 550 8.61 -17.50 1.03
CA LEU A 550 7.92 -16.58 1.93
C LEU A 550 6.71 -15.97 1.25
N HIS A 551 5.67 -15.70 2.02
CA HIS A 551 4.60 -14.79 1.58
C HIS A 551 5.11 -13.35 1.64
N LEU A 552 5.37 -12.78 0.47
CA LEU A 552 5.88 -11.42 0.33
C LEU A 552 4.81 -10.47 -0.19
N SER A 553 4.80 -9.28 0.39
CA SER A 553 4.12 -8.10 -0.13
C SER A 553 5.15 -7.02 -0.39
N ALA A 554 4.77 -6.02 -1.19
CA ALA A 554 5.61 -4.88 -1.45
C ALA A 554 4.82 -3.59 -1.27
N PHE A 555 5.49 -2.57 -0.77
CA PHE A 555 4.90 -1.29 -0.41
C PHE A 555 5.71 -0.15 -1.02
N HIS A 556 5.32 1.10 -0.81
CA HIS A 556 6.24 2.23 -1.04
C HIS A 556 7.00 2.23 -2.40
N PRO A 557 6.33 2.05 -3.56
CA PRO A 557 7.04 2.06 -4.84
C PRO A 557 7.66 3.44 -5.11
N THR A 558 8.95 3.48 -5.46
CA THR A 558 9.72 4.73 -5.68
C THR A 558 10.64 4.68 -6.91
N GLY A 559 11.23 5.81 -7.29
CA GLY A 559 12.44 5.88 -8.13
C GLY A 559 12.28 5.72 -9.64
N THR A 560 11.04 5.59 -10.12
CA THR A 560 10.77 5.34 -11.53
C THR A 560 11.01 6.53 -12.47
N VAL A 561 11.15 7.74 -11.94
CA VAL A 561 11.54 8.96 -12.67
C VAL A 561 12.46 9.75 -11.73
N ALA A 562 13.56 9.09 -11.32
CA ALA A 562 14.48 9.59 -10.32
C ALA A 562 15.08 10.96 -10.69
N LEU A 563 15.21 11.83 -9.68
CA LEU A 563 15.98 13.06 -9.79
C LEU A 563 17.47 12.75 -9.68
N GLY A 564 18.28 13.54 -10.36
CA GLY A 564 19.73 13.47 -10.22
C GLY A 564 20.45 14.46 -11.12
N ALA A 565 21.67 14.80 -10.74
CA ALA A 565 22.50 15.76 -11.47
C ALA A 565 22.91 15.24 -12.86
N ASP A 566 23.25 13.95 -12.96
CA ASP A 566 23.72 13.32 -14.20
C ASP A 566 22.55 13.05 -15.18
N PRO A 567 22.53 13.73 -16.35
CA PRO A 567 21.48 13.59 -17.36
C PRO A 567 21.42 12.23 -18.05
N GLU A 568 22.45 11.39 -17.96
CA GLU A 568 22.46 10.06 -18.58
C GLU A 568 21.72 9.02 -17.73
N VAL A 569 21.68 9.23 -16.42
CA VAL A 569 21.12 8.27 -15.46
C VAL A 569 19.83 8.75 -14.79
N ALA A 570 19.55 10.05 -14.80
CA ALA A 570 18.39 10.66 -14.13
C ALA A 570 17.45 11.36 -15.14
N PRO A 571 16.21 10.85 -15.32
CA PRO A 571 15.22 11.47 -16.20
C PRO A 571 14.81 12.90 -15.82
N ALA A 572 14.96 13.28 -14.54
CA ALA A 572 14.67 14.61 -14.04
C ALA A 572 15.92 15.23 -13.40
N ASP A 573 16.05 16.55 -13.50
CA ASP A 573 17.14 17.29 -12.85
C ASP A 573 16.93 17.40 -11.33
N PRO A 574 17.93 17.87 -10.56
CA PRO A 574 17.76 18.05 -9.13
C PRO A 574 16.60 19.00 -8.78
N ALA A 575 16.27 20.00 -9.60
CA ALA A 575 15.12 20.88 -9.34
C ALA A 575 13.75 20.22 -9.60
N GLY A 576 13.72 18.93 -9.97
CA GLY A 576 12.49 18.19 -10.29
C GLY A 576 11.97 18.45 -11.70
N ARG A 577 12.72 19.15 -12.56
CA ARG A 577 12.32 19.39 -13.95
C ARG A 577 12.56 18.15 -14.79
N LEU A 578 11.54 17.71 -15.52
CA LEU A 578 11.69 16.61 -16.46
C LEU A 578 12.61 17.03 -17.62
N ARG A 579 13.63 16.22 -17.91
CA ARG A 579 14.57 16.54 -18.99
C ARG A 579 13.91 16.39 -20.36
N GLY A 580 14.27 17.29 -21.28
CA GLY A 580 13.77 17.27 -22.67
C GLY A 580 12.42 17.94 -22.88
N VAL A 581 11.85 18.62 -21.86
CA VAL A 581 10.62 19.39 -21.97
C VAL A 581 10.59 20.55 -20.98
N HIS A 582 10.10 21.70 -21.39
CA HIS A 582 9.86 22.84 -20.49
C HIS A 582 8.48 22.76 -19.83
N GLY A 583 8.38 23.20 -18.58
CA GLY A 583 7.10 23.30 -17.88
C GLY A 583 6.56 21.98 -17.32
N VAL A 584 7.39 20.93 -17.19
CA VAL A 584 6.99 19.68 -16.53
C VAL A 584 7.85 19.40 -15.30
N LEU A 585 7.21 19.22 -14.15
CA LEU A 585 7.85 18.88 -12.88
C LEU A 585 7.45 17.48 -12.42
N ILE A 586 8.36 16.80 -11.71
CA ILE A 586 8.11 15.50 -11.06
C ILE A 586 8.12 15.71 -9.55
N ALA A 587 6.98 15.46 -8.90
CA ALA A 587 6.81 15.74 -7.46
C ALA A 587 6.03 14.62 -6.75
N ASP A 588 6.43 13.36 -6.94
CA ASP A 588 5.86 12.20 -6.25
C ASP A 588 6.92 11.15 -5.89
N ALA A 589 6.51 9.95 -5.48
CA ALA A 589 7.43 8.86 -5.14
C ALA A 589 8.39 8.44 -6.26
N SER A 590 8.04 8.67 -7.54
CA SER A 590 8.91 8.40 -8.67
C SER A 590 10.20 9.22 -8.65
N ALA A 591 10.15 10.38 -8.00
CA ALA A 591 11.22 11.35 -7.86
C ALA A 591 12.38 10.85 -6.98
N LEU A 592 12.08 10.07 -5.94
CA LEU A 592 13.08 9.62 -4.97
C LEU A 592 14.15 8.75 -5.65
N PRO A 593 15.45 9.12 -5.61
CA PRO A 593 16.46 8.41 -6.39
C PRO A 593 16.78 7.00 -5.89
N SER A 594 16.49 6.72 -4.62
CA SER A 594 16.58 5.38 -4.03
C SER A 594 15.53 5.18 -2.94
N CYS A 595 15.41 3.93 -2.47
CA CYS A 595 14.67 3.57 -1.26
C CYS A 595 15.09 4.49 -0.09
N PRO A 596 14.14 5.15 0.61
CA PRO A 596 14.46 5.99 1.76
C PRO A 596 14.65 5.20 3.06
N GLU A 597 14.59 3.87 3.01
CA GLU A 597 14.81 2.93 4.14
C GLU A 597 13.78 3.03 5.27
N VAL A 598 12.80 3.92 5.13
CA VAL A 598 11.69 4.17 6.05
C VAL A 598 10.41 4.45 5.25
N ASN A 599 9.25 4.54 5.90
CA ASN A 599 8.00 4.89 5.21
C ASN A 599 8.18 6.23 4.45
N PRO A 600 7.98 6.26 3.13
CA PRO A 600 8.45 7.35 2.28
C PRO A 600 7.55 8.59 2.33
N GLN A 601 6.40 8.57 3.02
CA GLN A 601 5.43 9.67 2.96
C GLN A 601 6.08 11.02 3.31
N LEU A 602 6.83 11.10 4.42
CA LEU A 602 7.49 12.35 4.80
C LEU A 602 8.53 12.77 3.75
N SER A 603 9.34 11.82 3.29
CA SER A 603 10.36 12.05 2.24
C SER A 603 9.75 12.60 0.95
N ILE A 604 8.65 12.00 0.47
CA ILE A 604 7.94 12.42 -0.75
C ILE A 604 7.37 13.82 -0.59
N MET A 605 6.74 14.09 0.57
CA MET A 605 6.10 15.37 0.83
C MET A 605 7.14 16.50 0.99
N ALA A 606 8.26 16.23 1.66
CA ALA A 606 9.36 17.18 1.80
C ALA A 606 10.02 17.51 0.45
N LEU A 607 10.30 16.49 -0.37
CA LEU A 607 10.82 16.70 -1.72
C LEU A 607 9.83 17.49 -2.60
N ALA A 608 8.53 17.19 -2.52
CA ALA A 608 7.52 17.90 -3.31
C ALA A 608 7.34 19.37 -2.88
N LEU A 609 7.50 19.68 -1.59
CA LEU A 609 7.57 21.06 -1.10
C LEU A 609 8.72 21.81 -1.76
N ALA A 610 9.91 21.24 -1.70
CA ALA A 610 11.12 21.86 -2.20
C ALA A 610 11.08 22.07 -3.73
N VAL A 611 10.57 21.09 -4.49
CA VAL A 611 10.31 21.20 -5.93
C VAL A 611 9.29 22.31 -6.23
N GLY A 612 8.18 22.36 -5.48
CA GLY A 612 7.15 23.37 -5.63
C GLY A 612 7.67 24.79 -5.37
N GLU A 613 8.45 24.98 -4.30
CA GLU A 613 9.05 26.28 -4.00
C GLU A 613 10.09 26.71 -5.03
N GLY A 614 10.90 25.76 -5.51
CA GLY A 614 11.85 26.01 -6.60
C GLY A 614 11.14 26.49 -7.87
N ALA A 615 9.95 25.96 -8.16
CA ALA A 615 9.13 26.40 -9.28
C ALA A 615 8.60 27.83 -9.10
N VAL A 616 8.12 28.18 -7.90
CA VAL A 616 7.66 29.54 -7.57
C VAL A 616 8.80 30.55 -7.70
N ARG A 617 9.98 30.24 -7.14
CA ARG A 617 11.17 31.11 -7.23
C ARG A 617 11.69 31.32 -8.64
N ALA A 618 11.44 30.38 -9.56
CA ALA A 618 11.85 30.51 -10.95
C ALA A 618 10.85 31.30 -11.81
N ALA A 619 9.64 31.55 -11.30
CA ALA A 619 8.56 32.23 -12.01
C ALA A 619 8.38 33.70 -11.60
N GLY A 620 8.83 34.07 -10.39
CA GLY A 620 8.97 35.46 -9.93
C GLY A 620 10.36 35.98 -10.20
#